data_AF-A0A370C6D7-F1
#
_entry.id   AF-A0A370C6D7-F1
#
_cell.length_a   1.000
_cell.length_b   1.000
_cell.length_c   1.000
_cell.angle_alpha   90.00
_cell.angle_beta   90.00
_cell.angle_gamma   90.00
#
_symmetry.space_group_name_H-M   'P 1'
#
loop_
_entity.id
_entity.type
_entity.pdbx_description
1 polymer ?
#
loop_
_entity_poly.entity_id
_entity_poly.type
_entity_poly.pdbx_seq_one_letter_code
_entity_poly.pdbx_strand_id
1 'polypeptide(L)'
;MAYYLLYFLTISVVVCGTALYLTRSRWLPLLPVPDYIYDRLPSTFAGDVEAGLVSSEFDISANIAEGDTRAGLDDQAKREILRIMKRRRVDFNEGRRIYMEQRFSKNNIGPDGRPRDPKFVSFS
;
A
#
# COMPACT_ATOMS: atom_id res chain seq x y z
N MET A 1 29.63 -13.21 43.43
CA MET A 1 29.95 -13.28 41.98
C MET A 1 28.73 -13.20 41.08
N ALA A 2 27.66 -13.98 41.29
CA ALA A 2 26.45 -13.92 40.46
C ALA A 2 25.79 -12.51 40.41
N TYR A 3 25.75 -11.79 41.53
CA TYR A 3 25.17 -10.43 41.58
C TYR A 3 25.91 -9.43 40.69
N TYR A 4 27.25 -9.48 40.64
CA TYR A 4 28.04 -8.60 39.77
C TYR A 4 27.79 -8.89 38.30
N LEU A 5 27.60 -10.16 37.92
CA LEU A 5 27.23 -10.53 36.55
C LEU A 5 25.85 -9.99 36.17
N LEU A 6 24.87 -10.04 37.08
CA LEU A 6 23.53 -9.48 36.84
C LEU A 6 23.56 -7.95 36.69
N TYR A 7 24.31 -7.25 37.56
CA TYR A 7 24.47 -5.80 37.43
C TYR A 7 25.20 -5.40 36.14
N PHE A 8 26.25 -6.14 35.77
CA PHE A 8 26.96 -5.89 34.52
C PHE A 8 26.05 -6.10 33.30
N LEU A 9 25.27 -7.17 33.28
CA LEU A 9 24.36 -7.48 32.17
C LEU A 9 23.25 -6.43 32.04
N THR A 10 22.64 -6.04 33.15
CA THR A 10 21.58 -5.01 33.15
C THR A 10 22.12 -3.65 32.68
N ILE A 11 23.28 -3.22 33.17
CA ILE A 11 23.93 -1.98 32.73
C ILE A 11 24.29 -2.06 31.25
N SER A 12 24.84 -3.17 30.79
CA SER A 12 25.19 -3.39 29.38
C SER A 12 23.95 -3.27 28.47
N VAL A 13 22.83 -3.89 28.83
CA VAL A 13 21.57 -3.79 28.07
C VAL A 13 21.07 -2.35 28.01
N VAL A 14 21.10 -1.61 29.12
CA VAL A 14 20.66 -0.21 29.16
C VAL A 14 21.56 0.67 28.30
N VAL A 15 22.89 0.51 28.40
CA VAL A 15 23.86 1.30 27.63
C VAL A 15 23.76 0.99 26.14
N CYS A 16 23.76 -0.29 25.76
CA CYS A 16 23.62 -0.70 24.36
C CYS A 16 22.27 -0.28 23.78
N GLY A 17 21.17 -0.44 24.52
CA GLY A 17 19.84 -0.01 24.10
C GLY A 17 19.77 1.50 23.88
N THR A 18 20.35 2.28 24.80
CA THR A 18 20.42 3.75 24.68
C THR A 18 21.27 4.16 23.47
N ALA A 19 22.43 3.53 23.27
CA ALA A 19 23.28 3.79 22.11
C ALA A 19 22.58 3.47 20.79
N LEU A 20 21.90 2.32 20.68
CA LEU A 20 21.10 1.94 19.52
C LEU A 20 19.96 2.94 19.26
N TYR A 21 19.28 3.40 20.31
CA TYR A 21 18.20 4.39 20.19
C TYR A 21 18.71 5.76 19.71
N LEU A 22 19.84 6.23 20.25
CA LEU A 22 20.43 7.52 19.86
C LEU A 22 20.98 7.49 18.43
N THR A 23 21.54 6.35 18.02
CA THR A 23 22.11 6.18 16.68
C THR A 23 21.07 5.75 15.65
N ARG A 24 19.79 5.57 16.04
CA ARG A 24 18.71 5.02 15.22
C ARG A 24 18.63 5.61 13.81
N SER A 25 18.85 6.91 13.64
CA SER A 25 18.76 7.59 12.35
C SER A 25 19.77 7.08 11.32
N ARG A 26 20.88 6.48 11.75
CA ARG A 26 21.92 5.94 10.86
C ARG A 26 21.60 4.54 10.33
N TRP A 27 20.91 3.71 11.12
CA TRP A 27 20.68 2.29 10.79
C TRP A 27 19.21 1.95 10.49
N LEU A 28 18.24 2.74 10.97
CA LEU A 28 16.82 2.57 10.62
C LEU A 28 16.58 2.46 9.10
N PRO A 29 17.23 3.27 8.23
CA PRO A 29 17.03 3.18 6.79
C PRO A 29 17.54 1.87 6.16
N LEU A 30 18.43 1.14 6.84
CA LEU A 30 18.99 -0.13 6.36
C LEU A 30 18.08 -1.31 6.69
N LEU A 31 17.18 -1.15 7.66
CA LEU A 31 16.17 -2.15 7.97
C LEU A 31 15.01 -2.01 6.98
N PRO A 32 14.45 -3.12 6.47
CA PRO A 32 13.18 -3.10 5.76
C PRO A 32 12.06 -2.88 6.78
N VAL A 33 12.01 -1.68 7.36
CA VAL A 33 10.88 -1.26 8.18
C VAL A 33 9.74 -0.93 7.22
N PRO A 34 8.54 -1.47 7.38
CA PRO A 34 7.38 -0.96 6.65
C PRO A 34 7.29 0.55 6.93
N ASP A 35 7.33 1.37 5.88
CA ASP A 35 7.36 2.85 6.02
C ASP A 35 6.16 3.39 6.85
N TYR A 36 5.13 2.57 7.08
CA TYR A 36 3.93 2.92 7.82
C TYR A 36 3.18 1.63 8.15
N ILE A 37 2.88 1.41 9.44
CA ILE A 37 1.94 0.35 9.86
C ILE A 37 0.50 0.76 9.50
N TYR A 38 0.23 2.06 9.41
CA TYR A 38 -1.03 2.65 8.99
C TYR A 38 -0.79 3.85 8.08
N ASP A 39 -1.17 3.73 6.82
CA ASP A 39 -1.54 4.87 5.98
C ASP A 39 -3.06 5.01 6.08
N ARG A 40 -3.55 6.16 6.57
CA ARG A 40 -4.99 6.40 6.61
C ARG A 40 -5.46 6.60 5.18
N LEU A 41 -6.19 5.62 4.66
CA LEU A 41 -6.81 5.76 3.35
C LEU A 41 -7.95 6.79 3.41
N PRO A 42 -8.13 7.58 2.34
CA PRO A 42 -9.31 8.41 2.19
C PRO A 42 -10.57 7.54 2.18
N SER A 43 -11.54 7.90 3.02
CA SER A 43 -12.84 7.25 3.13
C SER A 43 -13.96 8.05 2.45
N THR A 44 -13.62 9.12 1.73
CA THR A 44 -14.55 10.02 1.07
C THR A 44 -14.07 10.31 -0.35
N PHE A 45 -15.00 10.61 -1.26
CA PHE A 45 -14.67 10.97 -2.64
C PHE A 45 -13.74 12.19 -2.72
N ALA A 46 -13.91 13.17 -1.84
CA ALA A 46 -13.02 14.34 -1.76
C ALA A 46 -11.59 13.93 -1.41
N GLY A 47 -11.43 13.04 -0.42
CA GLY A 47 -10.11 12.50 -0.07
C GLY A 47 -9.49 11.64 -1.18
N ASP A 48 -10.31 10.95 -1.98
CA ASP A 48 -9.82 10.19 -3.13
C ASP A 48 -9.23 11.11 -4.20
N VAL A 49 -9.84 12.27 -4.45
CA VAL A 49 -9.29 13.30 -5.34
C VAL A 49 -7.98 13.86 -4.80
N GLU A 50 -7.91 14.18 -3.51
CA GLU A 50 -6.67 14.66 -2.86
C GLU A 50 -5.53 13.64 -2.94
N ALA A 51 -5.86 12.35 -2.88
CA ALA A 51 -4.90 11.25 -3.05
C ALA A 51 -4.51 10.98 -4.52
N GLY A 52 -5.08 11.72 -5.48
CA GLY A 52 -4.83 11.54 -6.91
C GLY A 52 -5.51 10.30 -7.51
N LEU A 53 -6.58 9.80 -6.89
CA LEU A 53 -7.37 8.65 -7.36
C LEU A 53 -8.49 9.08 -8.33
N VAL A 54 -8.15 9.98 -9.26
CA VAL A 54 -9.08 10.55 -10.26
C VAL A 54 -8.38 10.65 -11.61
N SER A 55 -9.13 10.51 -12.70
CA SER A 55 -8.64 10.69 -14.07
C SER A 55 -9.77 11.12 -15.01
N SER A 56 -9.45 11.46 -16.27
CA SER A 56 -10.45 11.81 -17.28
C SER A 56 -11.47 10.70 -17.53
N GLU A 57 -11.05 9.43 -17.44
CA GLU A 57 -11.89 8.24 -17.63
C GLU A 57 -12.51 7.75 -16.31
N PHE A 58 -12.19 8.40 -15.20
CA PHE A 58 -12.71 8.08 -13.88
C PHE A 58 -12.97 9.38 -13.11
N ASP A 59 -14.06 10.05 -13.50
CA ASP A 59 -14.52 11.28 -12.87
C ASP A 59 -15.45 10.97 -11.68
N ILE A 60 -15.12 11.53 -10.52
CA ILE A 60 -15.89 11.43 -9.26
C ILE A 60 -16.37 12.80 -8.76
N SER A 61 -16.24 13.85 -9.58
CA SER A 61 -16.64 15.22 -9.23
C SER A 61 -18.14 15.34 -8.95
N ALA A 62 -18.98 14.63 -9.72
CA ALA A 62 -20.42 14.59 -9.50
C ALA A 62 -20.79 14.00 -8.13
N ASN A 63 -20.11 12.93 -7.70
CA ASN A 63 -20.34 12.32 -6.38
C ASN A 63 -20.02 13.29 -5.24
N ILE A 64 -18.95 14.10 -5.41
CA ILE A 64 -18.58 15.13 -4.42
C ILE A 64 -19.65 16.23 -4.39
N ALA A 65 -20.10 16.69 -5.56
CA ALA A 65 -21.11 17.74 -5.68
C ALA A 65 -22.47 17.33 -5.09
N GLU A 66 -22.85 16.08 -5.26
CA GLU A 66 -24.10 15.51 -4.74
C GLU A 66 -24.02 15.14 -3.24
N GLY A 67 -22.84 15.25 -2.61
CA GLY A 67 -22.65 14.86 -1.21
C GLY A 67 -22.82 13.35 -1.00
N ASP A 68 -22.42 12.54 -1.97
CA ASP A 68 -22.56 11.08 -1.94
C ASP A 68 -21.81 10.49 -0.74
N THR A 69 -22.54 9.74 0.10
CA THR A 69 -22.01 9.13 1.33
C THR A 69 -21.43 7.73 1.11
N ARG A 70 -21.45 7.19 -0.11
CA ARG A 70 -20.87 5.88 -0.42
C ARG A 70 -19.35 5.91 -0.23
N ALA A 71 -18.78 4.75 0.13
CA ALA A 71 -17.34 4.60 0.37
C ALA A 71 -16.47 4.73 -0.90
N GLY A 72 -17.08 4.62 -2.09
CA GLY A 72 -16.38 4.72 -3.37
C GLY A 72 -15.54 3.47 -3.68
N LEU A 73 -14.26 3.67 -4.02
CA LEU A 73 -13.31 2.60 -4.34
C LEU A 73 -13.02 1.71 -3.10
N ASP A 74 -12.72 0.44 -3.33
CA ASP A 74 -12.34 -0.51 -2.28
C ASP A 74 -10.99 -0.12 -1.62
N ASP A 75 -10.91 -0.17 -0.29
CA ASP A 75 -9.73 0.24 0.47
C ASP A 75 -8.49 -0.62 0.15
N GLN A 76 -8.65 -1.92 -0.10
CA GLN A 76 -7.50 -2.76 -0.48
C GLN A 76 -6.99 -2.38 -1.86
N ALA A 77 -7.90 -2.15 -2.81
CA ALA A 77 -7.56 -1.69 -4.15
C ALA A 77 -6.86 -0.32 -4.13
N LYS A 78 -7.41 0.67 -3.40
CA LYS A 78 -6.81 2.01 -3.24
C LYS A 78 -5.36 1.92 -2.78
N ARG A 79 -5.10 1.13 -1.72
CA ARG A 79 -3.77 0.99 -1.13
C ARG A 79 -2.76 0.42 -2.14
N GLU A 80 -3.14 -0.62 -2.85
CA GLU A 80 -2.26 -1.25 -3.84
C GLU A 80 -2.05 -0.37 -5.07
N ILE A 81 -3.08 0.35 -5.54
CA ILE A 81 -2.95 1.29 -6.65
C ILE A 81 -1.98 2.42 -6.27
N LEU A 82 -2.14 3.06 -5.11
CA LEU A 82 -1.21 4.09 -4.61
C LEU A 82 0.22 3.55 -4.49
N ARG A 83 0.37 2.31 -4.03
CA ARG A 83 1.68 1.64 -3.96
C ARG A 83 2.30 1.44 -5.35
N ILE A 84 1.51 1.03 -6.34
CA ILE A 84 1.96 0.88 -7.74
C ILE A 84 2.36 2.23 -8.32
N MET A 85 1.53 3.27 -8.15
CA MET A 85 1.82 4.63 -8.60
C MET A 85 3.13 5.15 -8.01
N LYS A 86 3.32 5.02 -6.69
CA LYS A 86 4.55 5.45 -5.99
C LYS A 86 5.80 4.69 -6.47
N ARG A 87 5.69 3.37 -6.63
CA ARG A 87 6.82 2.50 -7.01
C ARG A 87 7.20 2.64 -8.48
N ARG A 88 6.22 2.69 -9.38
CA ARG A 88 6.44 2.71 -10.84
C ARG A 88 6.42 4.10 -11.44
N ARG A 89 6.12 5.14 -10.64
CA ARG A 89 6.00 6.54 -11.08
C ARG A 89 5.01 6.70 -12.24
N VAL A 90 3.86 6.04 -12.12
CA VAL A 90 2.79 6.05 -13.12
C VAL A 90 1.56 6.80 -12.60
N ASP A 91 0.70 7.25 -13.52
CA ASP A 91 -0.57 7.88 -13.19
C ASP A 91 -1.61 6.88 -12.64
N PHE A 92 -2.78 7.39 -12.27
CA PHE A 92 -3.86 6.60 -11.69
C PHE A 92 -4.43 5.56 -12.66
N ASN A 93 -4.55 5.89 -13.94
CA ASN A 93 -5.11 4.97 -14.94
C ASN A 93 -4.19 3.79 -15.18
N GLU A 94 -2.91 4.06 -15.36
CA GLU A 94 -1.88 3.04 -15.53
C GLU A 94 -1.72 2.22 -14.24
N GLY A 95 -1.77 2.89 -13.07
CA GLY A 95 -1.77 2.21 -11.77
C GLY A 95 -2.93 1.23 -11.63
N ARG A 96 -4.15 1.64 -12.03
CA ARG A 96 -5.35 0.78 -12.06
C ARG A 96 -5.23 -0.36 -13.06
N ARG A 97 -4.70 -0.11 -14.26
CA ARG A 97 -4.47 -1.15 -15.29
C ARG A 97 -3.56 -2.23 -14.74
N ILE A 98 -2.40 -1.84 -14.21
CA ILE A 98 -1.41 -2.75 -13.64
C ILE A 98 -2.00 -3.52 -12.44
N TYR A 99 -2.75 -2.85 -11.56
CA TYR A 99 -3.43 -3.51 -10.45
C TYR A 99 -4.40 -4.60 -10.95
N MET A 100 -5.19 -4.28 -11.97
CA MET A 100 -6.16 -5.22 -12.54
C MET A 100 -5.47 -6.41 -13.23
N GLU A 101 -4.43 -6.16 -14.04
CA GLU A 101 -3.63 -7.21 -14.68
C GLU A 101 -2.99 -8.16 -13.65
N GLN A 102 -2.47 -7.62 -12.55
CA GLN A 102 -1.93 -8.43 -11.46
C GLN A 102 -3.02 -9.30 -10.81
N ARG A 103 -4.24 -8.75 -10.65
CA ARG A 103 -5.38 -9.50 -10.12
C ARG A 103 -5.81 -10.59 -11.09
N PHE A 104 -5.85 -10.31 -12.38
CA PHE A 104 -6.17 -11.30 -13.41
C PHE A 104 -5.17 -12.45 -13.41
N SER A 105 -3.87 -12.13 -13.43
CA SER A 105 -2.80 -13.12 -13.39
C SER A 105 -2.91 -14.04 -12.18
N LYS A 106 -3.18 -13.49 -10.99
CA LYS A 106 -3.40 -14.27 -9.75
C LYS A 106 -4.61 -15.21 -9.81
N ASN A 107 -5.60 -14.89 -10.64
CA ASN A 107 -6.84 -15.65 -10.78
C ASN A 107 -6.91 -16.48 -12.08
N ASN A 108 -5.76 -16.74 -12.74
CA ASN A 108 -5.71 -17.46 -14.02
C ASN A 108 -6.54 -16.82 -15.14
N ILE A 109 -6.60 -15.49 -15.16
CA ILE A 109 -7.22 -14.69 -16.21
C ILE A 109 -6.10 -14.02 -17.02
N GLY A 110 -6.24 -13.99 -18.34
CA GLY A 110 -5.34 -13.31 -19.27
C GLY A 110 -5.41 -11.79 -19.15
N PRO A 111 -4.42 -11.06 -19.69
CA PRO A 111 -4.44 -9.59 -19.74
C PRO A 111 -5.62 -9.03 -20.54
N ASP A 112 -6.16 -9.82 -21.47
CA ASP A 112 -7.35 -9.57 -22.27
C ASP A 112 -8.67 -9.77 -21.49
N GLY A 113 -8.60 -10.14 -20.21
CA GLY A 113 -9.75 -10.40 -19.37
C GLY A 113 -10.40 -11.77 -19.57
N ARG A 114 -9.84 -12.64 -20.42
CA ARG A 114 -10.38 -13.99 -20.67
C ARG A 114 -9.77 -15.02 -19.71
N PRO A 115 -10.54 -15.99 -19.21
CA PRO A 115 -9.98 -17.11 -18.45
C PRO A 115 -8.92 -17.87 -19.26
N ARG A 116 -7.85 -18.33 -18.61
CA ARG A 116 -6.81 -19.17 -19.21
C ARG A 116 -7.17 -20.67 -19.20
N ASP A 117 -8.42 -21.00 -18.92
CA ASP A 117 -8.90 -22.38 -18.92
C ASP A 117 -8.90 -22.94 -20.35
N PRO A 118 -8.23 -24.08 -20.62
CA PRO A 118 -8.26 -24.74 -21.93
C PRO A 118 -9.67 -25.10 -22.43
N LYS A 119 -10.65 -25.19 -21.52
CA LYS A 119 -12.06 -25.48 -21.83
C LYS A 119 -12.91 -24.22 -21.93
N PHE A 120 -12.32 -23.03 -21.81
CA PHE A 120 -13.05 -21.78 -21.96
C PHE A 120 -13.53 -21.62 -23.41
N VAL A 121 -14.85 -21.50 -23.58
CA VAL A 121 -15.50 -21.20 -24.86
C VAL A 121 -16.14 -19.82 -24.75
N SER A 122 -15.76 -18.91 -25.65
CA SER A 122 -16.37 -17.58 -25.77
C SER A 122 -17.10 -17.46 -27.10
N PHE A 123 -18.25 -16.80 -27.09
CA PHE A 123 -18.99 -16.42 -28.29
C PHE A 123 -18.86 -14.90 -28.45
N SER A 124 -18.35 -14.44 -29.59
CA SER A 124 -18.14 -13.03 -29.92
C SER A 124 -18.62 -12.75 -31.32
#